data_AF-A0A8B8E8I7-F1
#
_entry.id   AF-A0A8B8E8I7-F1
#
_cell.length_a   1.000
_cell.length_b   1.000
_cell.length_c   1.000
_cell.angle_alpha   90.00
_cell.angle_beta   90.00
_cell.angle_gamma   90.00
#
_symmetry.space_group_name_H-M   'P 1'
#
loop_
_entity.id
_entity.type
_entity.pdbx_description
1 polymer ?
#
loop_
_entity_poly.entity_id
_entity_poly.type
_entity_poly.pdbx_seq_one_letter_code
_entity_poly.pdbx_strand_id
1 'polypeptide(L)'
;MKVRSKMKTTTKQLIITMIHAGELIHISLNRIHMKLTVMQILTSLKEIPERCSCGNCRIMPTVRECLCCKEVDKITDIMTEGVTHAQCICEHPGFHPVCLDRYVPQVAYYKYRQQYGERQEQENARARYTAYRQFVRWCWHYLGKEVRVVLPSYLAHGLYA
;
A
#
# COMPACT_ATOMS: atom_id res chain seq x y z
N MET A 1 -30.55 -8.47 -37.78
CA MET A 1 -29.63 -9.63 -37.91
C MET A 1 -28.35 -9.29 -37.14
N LYS A 2 -28.15 -9.89 -35.95
CA LYS A 2 -27.15 -10.95 -35.64
C LYS A 2 -25.69 -10.40 -35.69
N VAL A 3 -25.06 -9.94 -34.60
CA VAL A 3 -24.46 -10.64 -33.42
C VAL A 3 -22.96 -11.00 -33.61
N ARG A 4 -22.14 -10.62 -32.60
CA ARG A 4 -20.80 -11.12 -32.18
C ARG A 4 -19.57 -10.69 -33.01
N SER A 5 -18.38 -10.44 -32.46
CA SER A 5 -17.84 -10.52 -31.08
C SER A 5 -16.45 -9.88 -30.97
N LYS A 6 -16.13 -9.37 -29.76
CA LYS A 6 -14.82 -9.36 -29.04
C LYS A 6 -13.52 -9.37 -29.87
N MET A 7 -12.58 -8.47 -29.61
CA MET A 7 -11.57 -8.71 -28.57
C MET A 7 -10.98 -7.39 -28.05
N LYS A 8 -11.33 -7.03 -26.82
CA LYS A 8 -10.53 -6.11 -25.99
C LYS A 8 -9.37 -6.93 -25.43
N THR A 9 -8.23 -6.89 -26.11
CA THR A 9 -7.01 -7.54 -25.63
C THR A 9 -6.20 -6.51 -24.87
N THR A 10 -6.42 -6.46 -23.55
CA THR A 10 -5.75 -5.57 -22.59
C THR A 10 -4.22 -5.69 -22.75
N THR A 11 -3.50 -4.57 -22.68
CA THR A 11 -2.02 -4.48 -22.79
C THR A 11 -1.26 -5.51 -21.94
N LYS A 12 -1.85 -5.98 -20.84
CA LYS A 12 -1.32 -7.08 -20.03
C LYS A 12 -1.19 -8.42 -20.79
N GLN A 13 -2.07 -8.72 -21.73
CA GLN A 13 -2.07 -9.97 -22.49
C GLN A 13 -0.95 -10.01 -23.54
N LEU A 14 -0.62 -8.85 -24.14
CA LEU A 14 0.49 -8.71 -25.10
C LEU A 14 1.85 -8.94 -24.42
N ILE A 15 2.01 -8.44 -23.20
CA ILE A 15 3.25 -8.59 -22.41
C ILE A 15 3.51 -10.06 -22.06
N ILE A 16 2.48 -10.83 -21.72
CA ILE A 16 2.63 -12.26 -21.34
C ILE A 16 3.05 -13.11 -22.55
N THR A 17 2.53 -12.84 -23.74
CA THR A 17 2.92 -13.56 -24.97
C THR A 17 4.35 -13.26 -25.42
N MET A 18 4.90 -12.08 -25.11
CA MET A 18 6.26 -11.70 -25.50
C MET A 18 7.36 -12.32 -24.64
N ILE A 19 7.03 -12.87 -23.46
CA ILE A 19 8.01 -13.53 -22.57
C ILE A 19 8.31 -14.96 -23.04
N HIS A 20 7.43 -15.60 -23.83
CA HIS A 20 7.59 -17.00 -24.24
C HIS A 20 8.43 -17.23 -25.50
N ALA A 21 8.74 -16.20 -26.28
CA ALA A 21 9.57 -16.32 -27.48
C ALA A 21 10.78 -15.39 -27.33
N GLY A 22 11.89 -15.96 -26.86
CA GLY A 22 13.15 -15.25 -26.63
C GLY A 22 13.82 -14.78 -27.92
N GLU A 23 13.27 -13.75 -28.57
CA GLU A 23 13.95 -13.05 -29.66
C GLU A 23 13.83 -11.53 -29.51
N LEU A 24 15.00 -10.89 -29.39
CA LEU A 24 15.20 -9.45 -29.36
C LEU A 24 14.81 -8.84 -30.72
N ILE A 25 13.61 -8.30 -30.85
CA ILE A 25 13.22 -7.55 -32.06
C ILE A 25 13.89 -6.17 -32.04
N HIS A 26 14.79 -5.99 -33.00
CA HIS A 26 15.62 -4.83 -33.25
C HIS A 26 14.78 -3.66 -33.82
N ILE A 27 14.03 -2.94 -32.98
CA ILE A 27 13.32 -1.72 -33.40
C ILE A 27 14.23 -0.51 -33.17
N SER A 28 14.91 -0.08 -34.24
CA SER A 28 15.68 1.17 -34.28
C SER A 28 14.82 2.29 -34.88
N LEU A 29 14.09 3.01 -34.03
CA LEU A 29 13.68 4.42 -34.21
C LEU A 29 13.48 5.00 -32.79
N ASN A 30 14.24 6.04 -32.43
CA ASN A 30 14.24 6.74 -31.13
C ASN A 30 14.65 5.95 -29.86
N ARG A 31 15.84 5.35 -29.91
CA ARG A 31 16.47 4.55 -28.83
C ARG A 31 16.79 5.32 -27.54
N ILE A 32 16.86 6.66 -27.57
CA ILE A 32 17.26 7.48 -26.40
C ILE A 32 16.04 7.84 -25.54
N HIS A 33 14.97 8.38 -26.14
CA HIS A 33 13.74 8.72 -25.40
C HIS A 33 13.03 7.48 -24.81
N MET A 34 12.99 6.37 -25.55
CA MET A 34 12.40 5.11 -25.06
C MET A 34 13.26 4.44 -23.98
N LYS A 35 14.60 4.51 -24.07
CA LYS A 35 15.48 4.05 -22.98
C LYS A 35 15.34 4.91 -21.72
N LEU A 36 15.17 6.23 -21.87
CA LEU A 36 14.91 7.12 -20.73
C LEU A 36 13.59 6.76 -20.04
N THR A 37 12.50 6.55 -20.81
CA THR A 37 11.21 6.14 -20.22
C THR A 37 11.29 4.75 -19.61
N VAL A 38 11.92 3.78 -20.27
CA VAL A 38 12.08 2.42 -19.74
C VAL A 38 12.98 2.40 -18.51
N MET A 39 14.08 3.15 -18.48
CA MET A 39 14.95 3.26 -17.29
C MET A 39 14.25 4.00 -16.15
N GLN A 40 13.47 5.05 -16.44
CA GLN A 40 12.61 5.75 -15.46
C GLN A 40 11.55 4.79 -14.88
N ILE A 41 10.89 4.00 -15.73
CA ILE A 41 9.93 2.97 -15.30
C ILE A 41 10.64 1.87 -14.50
N LEU A 42 11.81 1.40 -14.92
CA LEU A 42 12.62 0.40 -14.20
C LEU A 42 13.13 0.92 -12.85
N THR A 43 13.46 2.21 -12.72
CA THR A 43 13.76 2.83 -11.44
C THR A 43 12.54 2.90 -10.53
N SER A 44 11.35 3.19 -11.05
CA SER A 44 10.10 3.14 -10.27
C SER A 44 9.70 1.72 -9.87
N LEU A 45 10.00 0.71 -10.69
CA LEU A 45 9.78 -0.71 -10.36
C LEU A 45 10.75 -1.24 -9.32
N LYS A 46 11.95 -0.64 -9.19
CA LYS A 46 12.96 -1.01 -8.18
C LYS A 46 12.56 -0.67 -6.75
N GLU A 47 11.49 0.10 -6.54
CA GLU A 47 11.02 0.49 -5.21
C GLU A 47 9.83 -0.35 -4.71
N ILE A 48 9.35 -1.30 -5.52
CA ILE A 48 8.19 -2.13 -5.18
C ILE A 48 8.68 -3.50 -4.67
N PRO A 49 8.26 -3.95 -3.47
CA PRO A 49 8.57 -5.28 -2.98
C PRO A 49 8.06 -6.38 -3.91
N GLU A 50 8.82 -7.46 -4.08
CA GLU A 50 8.44 -8.61 -4.93
C GLU A 50 7.08 -9.22 -4.54
N ARG A 51 6.71 -9.15 -3.26
CA ARG A 51 5.45 -9.69 -2.72
C ARG A 51 4.26 -8.74 -2.86
N CYS A 52 4.45 -7.55 -3.44
CA CYS A 52 3.39 -6.57 -3.61
C CYS A 52 2.35 -7.02 -4.65
N SER A 53 1.08 -7.10 -4.23
CA SER A 53 -0.06 -7.37 -5.10
C SER A 53 -1.13 -6.27 -5.11
N CYS A 54 -0.94 -5.21 -4.31
CA CYS A 54 -1.81 -4.03 -4.28
C CYS A 54 -1.31 -2.85 -5.13
N GLY A 55 -0.07 -2.91 -5.65
CA GLY A 55 0.52 -1.88 -6.50
C GLY A 55 1.09 -0.65 -5.76
N ASN A 56 0.90 -0.54 -4.44
CA ASN A 56 1.28 0.64 -3.64
C ASN A 56 2.37 0.36 -2.61
N CYS A 57 2.92 -0.85 -2.52
CA CYS A 57 3.95 -1.17 -1.53
C CYS A 57 5.30 -0.48 -1.83
N ARG A 58 6.12 -0.29 -0.79
CA ARG A 58 7.46 0.31 -0.87
C ARG A 58 8.46 -0.62 -0.21
N ILE A 59 9.72 -0.61 -0.66
CA ILE A 59 10.78 -1.32 0.04
C ILE A 59 11.03 -0.65 1.39
N MET A 60 10.96 -1.45 2.46
CA MET A 60 11.29 -1.06 3.82
C MET A 60 12.69 -1.57 4.20
N PRO A 61 13.31 -1.04 5.27
CA PRO A 61 14.66 -1.45 5.68
C PRO A 61 14.81 -2.95 5.94
N THR A 62 13.73 -3.62 6.37
CA THR A 62 13.73 -5.07 6.60
C THR A 62 12.68 -5.78 5.73
N VAL A 63 13.00 -7.01 5.30
CA VAL A 63 12.09 -7.88 4.55
C VAL A 63 10.78 -8.11 5.31
N ARG A 64 10.85 -8.17 6.65
CA ARG A 64 9.68 -8.34 7.51
C ARG A 64 8.68 -7.19 7.38
N GLU A 65 9.18 -5.97 7.17
CA GLU A 65 8.37 -4.75 7.03
C GLU A 65 7.87 -4.52 5.59
N CYS A 66 8.39 -5.27 4.61
CA CYS A 66 7.93 -5.27 3.21
C CYS A 66 6.63 -6.08 3.01
N LEU A 67 5.64 -5.88 3.89
CA LEU A 67 4.38 -6.64 3.89
C LEU A 67 3.32 -5.96 3.01
N CYS A 68 2.64 -6.71 2.14
CA CYS A 68 1.50 -6.18 1.37
C CYS A 68 0.21 -6.18 2.20
N CYS A 69 -0.66 -5.19 2.00
CA CYS A 69 -1.97 -5.14 2.67
C CYS A 69 -2.90 -6.30 2.28
N LYS A 70 -2.66 -6.95 1.13
CA LYS A 70 -3.39 -8.15 0.70
C LYS A 70 -2.89 -9.46 1.33
N GLU A 71 -1.79 -9.42 2.07
CA GLU A 71 -1.22 -10.59 2.76
C GLU A 71 -1.66 -10.68 4.24
N VAL A 72 -2.50 -9.74 4.68
CA VAL A 72 -2.96 -9.65 6.07
C VAL A 72 -4.47 -9.80 6.10
N ASP A 73 -4.94 -10.96 6.56
CA ASP A 73 -6.36 -11.31 6.55
C ASP A 73 -7.27 -10.23 7.17
N LYS A 74 -6.85 -9.66 8.30
CA LYS A 74 -7.61 -8.58 8.96
C LYS A 74 -7.71 -7.30 8.14
N ILE A 75 -6.72 -7.01 7.31
CA ILE A 75 -6.74 -5.86 6.43
C ILE A 75 -7.57 -6.18 5.18
N THR A 76 -7.48 -7.41 4.66
CA THR A 76 -8.32 -7.84 3.54
C THR A 76 -9.80 -7.86 3.90
N ASP A 77 -10.15 -8.30 5.11
CA ASP A 77 -11.53 -8.27 5.62
C ASP A 77 -12.10 -6.85 5.51
N ILE A 78 -11.37 -5.85 6.03
CA ILE A 78 -11.75 -4.43 5.93
C ILE A 78 -11.83 -3.95 4.49
N MET A 79 -10.85 -4.29 3.64
CA MET A 79 -10.88 -3.87 2.23
C MET A 79 -12.11 -4.39 1.46
N THR A 80 -12.74 -5.44 1.97
CA THR A 80 -13.93 -6.09 1.39
C THR A 80 -15.22 -5.85 2.17
N GLU A 81 -15.19 -4.99 3.20
CA GLU A 81 -16.34 -4.79 4.07
C GLU A 81 -17.47 -3.99 3.37
N GLY A 82 -18.71 -4.45 3.56
CA GLY A 82 -19.90 -3.79 3.03
C GLY A 82 -19.91 -3.72 1.50
N VAL A 83 -19.97 -2.50 0.96
CA VAL A 83 -19.99 -2.23 -0.50
C VAL A 83 -18.60 -1.85 -1.02
N THR A 84 -17.60 -1.75 -0.12
CA THR A 84 -16.25 -1.35 -0.49
C THR A 84 -15.47 -2.56 -0.99
N HIS A 85 -14.85 -2.43 -2.17
CA HIS A 85 -13.94 -3.42 -2.73
C HIS A 85 -12.63 -2.74 -3.14
N ALA A 86 -11.86 -2.31 -2.14
CA ALA A 86 -10.61 -1.60 -2.35
C ALA A 86 -9.51 -2.55 -2.84
N GLN A 87 -8.72 -2.13 -3.84
CA GLN A 87 -7.56 -2.91 -4.29
C GLN A 87 -6.33 -2.66 -3.40
N CYS A 88 -6.37 -1.61 -2.59
CA CYS A 88 -5.38 -1.32 -1.56
C CYS A 88 -6.08 -0.71 -0.35
N ILE A 89 -5.60 -0.98 0.85
CA ILE A 89 -6.15 -0.38 2.08
C ILE A 89 -6.13 1.15 2.03
N CYS A 90 -5.21 1.74 1.28
CA CYS A 90 -5.11 3.19 1.14
C CYS A 90 -6.20 3.82 0.27
N GLU A 91 -6.89 3.00 -0.53
CA GLU A 91 -8.05 3.41 -1.32
C GLU A 91 -9.35 3.27 -0.52
N HIS A 92 -9.30 2.60 0.64
CA HIS A 92 -10.48 2.47 1.50
C HIS A 92 -10.88 3.86 2.01
N PRO A 93 -12.16 4.26 1.94
CA PRO A 93 -12.60 5.59 2.37
C PRO A 93 -12.33 5.87 3.85
N GLY A 94 -12.30 4.83 4.69
CA GLY A 94 -11.91 4.93 6.10
C GLY A 94 -10.41 5.18 6.34
N PHE A 95 -9.54 4.97 5.34
CA PHE A 95 -8.10 5.05 5.55
C PHE A 95 -7.62 6.47 5.88
N HIS A 96 -8.00 7.44 5.06
CA HIS A 96 -7.62 8.83 5.25
C HIS A 96 -8.07 9.39 6.61
N PRO A 97 -9.36 9.31 7.01
CA PRO A 97 -9.80 9.84 8.30
C PRO A 97 -9.15 9.12 9.48
N VAL A 98 -8.87 7.81 9.39
CA VAL A 98 -8.27 7.06 10.51
C VAL A 98 -6.78 7.36 10.68
N CYS A 99 -6.04 7.53 9.58
CA CYS A 99 -4.57 7.52 9.60
C CYS A 99 -3.91 8.86 9.21
N LEU A 100 -4.54 9.66 8.35
CA LEU A 100 -3.90 10.83 7.71
C LEU A 100 -4.54 12.16 8.11
N ASP A 101 -5.81 12.17 8.54
CA ASP A 101 -6.45 13.38 9.04
C ASP A 101 -5.79 13.82 10.34
N ARG A 102 -5.16 15.00 10.39
CA ARG A 102 -4.42 15.49 11.56
C ARG A 102 -5.24 15.48 12.85
N TYR A 103 -6.52 15.82 12.79
CA TYR A 103 -7.33 16.03 13.98
C TYR A 103 -7.78 14.71 14.63
N VAL A 104 -7.94 13.65 13.84
CA VAL A 104 -8.41 12.35 14.34
C VAL A 104 -7.38 11.66 15.25
N PRO A 105 -6.10 11.45 14.85
CA PRO A 105 -5.04 11.00 15.75
C PRO A 105 -4.82 11.96 16.92
N GLN A 106 -5.00 13.27 16.76
CA GLN A 106 -4.85 14.20 17.88
C GLN A 106 -5.89 13.93 18.99
N VAL A 107 -7.16 13.78 18.62
CA VAL A 107 -8.22 13.42 19.58
C VAL A 107 -8.00 12.03 20.15
N ALA A 108 -7.58 11.07 19.32
CA ALA A 108 -7.23 9.73 19.79
C ALA A 108 -6.07 9.74 20.79
N TYR A 109 -5.07 10.62 20.61
CA TYR A 109 -3.96 10.77 21.53
C TYR A 109 -4.45 11.21 22.90
N TYR A 110 -5.37 12.18 22.98
CA TYR A 110 -5.92 12.61 24.26
C TYR A 110 -6.63 11.48 25.00
N LYS A 111 -7.36 10.60 24.27
CA LYS A 111 -7.95 9.38 24.85
C LYS A 111 -6.88 8.43 25.38
N TYR A 112 -5.82 8.19 24.61
CA TYR A 112 -4.71 7.34 25.05
C TYR A 112 -3.97 7.94 26.24
N ARG A 113 -3.74 9.25 26.27
CA ARG A 113 -3.11 9.96 27.39
C ARG A 113 -3.90 9.79 28.68
N GLN A 114 -5.23 9.90 28.61
CA GLN A 114 -6.10 9.70 29.77
C GLN A 114 -6.04 8.27 30.31
N GLN A 115 -5.90 7.26 29.43
CA GLN A 115 -5.90 5.84 29.82
C GLN A 115 -4.52 5.33 30.26
N TYR A 116 -3.44 5.84 29.66
CA TYR A 116 -2.10 5.26 29.78
C TYR A 116 -1.02 6.25 30.26
N GLY A 117 -1.40 7.51 30.51
CA GLY A 117 -0.47 8.58 30.87
C GLY A 117 0.17 9.26 29.65
N GLU A 118 0.93 10.33 29.92
CA GLU A 118 1.57 11.13 28.89
C GLU A 118 2.84 10.49 28.32
N ARG A 119 3.01 10.60 26.99
CA ARG A 119 4.29 10.31 26.32
C ARG A 119 5.11 11.59 26.17
N GLN A 120 6.36 11.55 26.60
CA GLN A 120 7.31 12.67 26.46
C GLN A 120 7.90 12.82 25.05
N GLU A 121 7.43 12.04 24.07
CA GLU A 121 7.88 12.09 22.68
C GLU A 121 7.50 13.42 21.98
N GLN A 122 8.30 13.81 20.99
CA GLN A 122 7.98 14.94 20.09
C GLN A 122 6.62 14.74 19.40
N GLU A 123 5.95 15.84 19.04
CA GLU A 123 4.60 15.83 18.46
C GLU A 123 4.48 14.88 17.26
N ASN A 124 5.46 14.89 16.35
CA ASN A 124 5.45 14.03 15.15
C ASN A 124 5.56 12.53 15.50
N ALA A 125 6.44 12.17 16.45
CA ALA A 125 6.58 10.78 16.90
C ALA A 125 5.30 10.29 17.59
N ARG A 126 4.67 11.16 18.36
CA ARG A 126 3.40 10.89 19.04
C ARG A 126 2.23 10.74 18.06
N ALA A 127 2.13 11.61 17.06
CA ALA A 127 1.11 11.53 16.02
C ALA A 127 1.24 10.22 15.23
N ARG A 128 2.47 9.87 14.83
CA ARG A 128 2.84 8.60 14.20
C ARG A 128 2.40 7.38 15.00
N TYR A 129 2.79 7.33 16.28
CA TYR A 129 2.42 6.24 17.16
C TYR A 129 0.89 6.13 17.30
N THR A 130 0.21 7.28 17.39
CA THR A 130 -1.24 7.31 17.54
C THR A 130 -1.96 6.83 16.29
N ALA A 131 -1.54 7.28 15.11
CA ALA A 131 -2.08 6.81 13.82
C ALA A 131 -1.83 5.31 13.63
N TYR A 132 -0.65 4.80 13.97
CA TYR A 132 -0.38 3.36 14.02
C TYR A 132 -1.37 2.62 14.93
N ARG A 133 -1.58 3.10 16.17
CA ARG A 133 -2.50 2.46 17.11
C ARG A 133 -3.96 2.54 16.67
N GLN A 134 -4.37 3.63 16.03
CA GLN A 134 -5.70 3.79 15.46
C GLN A 134 -5.91 2.80 14.31
N PHE A 135 -4.97 2.69 13.38
CA PHE A 135 -5.05 1.73 12.29
C PHE A 135 -5.13 0.28 12.79
N VAL A 136 -4.26 -0.08 13.75
CA VAL A 136 -4.30 -1.43 14.36
C VAL A 136 -5.62 -1.67 15.08
N ARG A 137 -6.17 -0.67 15.78
CA ARG A 137 -7.48 -0.77 16.43
C ARG A 137 -8.62 -0.87 15.42
N TRP A 138 -8.50 -0.25 14.25
CA TRP A 138 -9.49 -0.39 13.19
C TRP A 138 -9.52 -1.82 12.64
N CYS A 139 -8.35 -2.40 12.35
CA CYS A 139 -8.21 -3.73 11.76
C CYS A 139 -8.40 -4.91 12.74
N TRP A 140 -7.91 -4.78 13.99
CA TRP A 140 -7.93 -5.86 14.98
C TRP A 140 -8.84 -5.60 16.18
N HIS A 141 -9.55 -4.46 16.21
CA HIS A 141 -10.31 -3.97 17.37
C HIS A 141 -9.43 -3.77 18.61
N TYR A 142 -9.20 -4.82 19.38
CA TYR A 142 -8.43 -4.77 20.61
C TYR A 142 -7.13 -5.56 20.48
N LEU A 143 -6.02 -4.86 20.63
CA LEU A 143 -4.69 -5.45 20.80
C LEU A 143 -4.10 -5.00 22.14
N GLY A 144 -3.57 -5.96 22.90
CA GLY A 144 -2.90 -5.70 24.18
C GLY A 144 -1.78 -4.64 24.06
N LYS A 145 -1.40 -4.04 25.20
CA LYS A 145 -0.42 -2.95 25.25
C LYS A 145 0.94 -3.33 24.66
N GLU A 146 1.37 -4.57 24.88
CA GLU A 146 2.67 -5.09 24.44
C GLU A 146 2.62 -5.85 23.11
N VAL A 147 1.43 -6.06 22.54
CA VAL A 147 1.31 -6.73 21.25
C VAL A 147 1.52 -5.69 20.14
N ARG A 148 2.41 -6.01 19.20
CA ARG A 148 2.70 -5.20 18.02
C ARG A 148 2.47 -6.04 16.77
N VAL A 149 1.87 -5.43 15.75
CA VAL A 149 1.67 -6.04 14.44
C VAL A 149 2.48 -5.24 13.44
N VAL A 150 3.09 -5.94 12.50
CA VAL A 150 3.81 -5.31 11.40
C VAL A 150 2.78 -4.70 10.45
N LEU A 151 2.91 -3.41 10.16
CA LEU A 151 2.03 -2.75 9.19
C LEU A 151 2.49 -3.02 7.76
N PRO A 152 1.55 -3.01 6.79
CA PRO A 152 1.90 -2.96 5.39
C PRO A 152 2.87 -1.82 5.06
N SER A 153 3.79 -2.08 4.15
CA SER A 153 4.95 -1.21 3.87
C SER A 153 4.58 0.24 3.55
N TYR A 154 3.47 0.46 2.83
CA TYR A 154 3.05 1.82 2.47
C TYR A 154 2.63 2.65 3.68
N LEU A 155 1.96 2.01 4.65
CA LEU A 155 1.55 2.67 5.90
C LEU A 155 2.77 3.09 6.71
N ALA A 156 3.81 2.27 6.68
CA ALA A 156 5.07 2.57 7.34
C ALA A 156 5.88 3.69 6.66
N HIS A 157 5.51 4.14 5.47
CA HIS A 157 6.11 5.35 4.87
C HIS A 157 5.19 6.56 5.02
N GLY A 158 3.89 6.41 4.70
CA GLY A 158 2.92 7.51 4.76
C GLY A 158 2.68 8.05 6.17
N LEU A 159 2.88 7.24 7.20
CA LEU A 159 2.87 7.71 8.59
C LEU A 159 4.18 8.38 8.99
N TYR A 160 5.31 8.04 8.35
CA TYR A 160 6.66 8.42 8.78
C TYR A 160 7.24 9.64 8.05
N ALA A 161 6.55 10.17 7.02
CA ALA A 161 6.87 11.41 6.32
C ALA A 161 6.07 12.58 6.91
#